data_AF-A0A2N9LDN6-F1
#
_entry.id   AF-A0A2N9LDN6-F1
#
_cell.length_a   1.000
_cell.length_b   1.000
_cell.length_c   1.000
_cell.angle_alpha   90.00
_cell.angle_beta   90.00
_cell.angle_gamma   90.00
#
_symmetry.space_group_name_H-M   'P 1'
#
loop_
_entity.id
_entity.type
_entity.pdbx_description
1 polymer ?
#
loop_
_entity_poly.entity_id
_entity_poly.type
_entity_poly.pdbx_seq_one_letter_code
_entity_poly.pdbx_strand_id
1 'polypeptide(L)'
;MKVFCKRTNGNAEFRCSVCGEGFVLFWERQPRTERVAVLREIQETMRRHHRSSPGTEAHPQGGFLAPDWGDPTELAAAALQGGNQVLDL
;
A
#
# COMPACT_ATOMS: atom_id res chain seq x y z
N MET A 1 -7.15 -4.30 6.62
CA MET A 1 -6.29 -4.92 5.59
C MET A 1 -5.27 -3.88 5.16
N LYS A 2 -3.99 -4.25 5.00
CA LYS A 2 -2.98 -3.33 4.44
C LYS A 2 -2.40 -3.90 3.14
N VAL A 3 -2.26 -3.04 2.13
CA VAL A 3 -1.60 -3.34 0.84
C VAL A 3 -0.42 -2.43 0.70
N PHE A 4 0.75 -3.01 0.42
CA PHE A 4 1.94 -2.22 0.12
C PHE A 4 1.96 -1.87 -1.37
N CYS A 5 1.87 -0.57 -1.66
CA CYS A 5 1.86 0.00 -2.99
C CYS A 5 3.26 0.50 -3.32
N LYS A 6 4.02 -0.26 -4.11
CA LYS A 6 5.38 0.11 -4.51
C LYS A 6 5.37 0.76 -5.88
N ARG A 7 5.95 1.97 -6.00
CA ARG A 7 6.10 2.66 -7.28
C ARG A 7 6.91 1.81 -8.26
N THR A 8 6.52 1.83 -9.54
CA THR A 8 7.23 1.16 -10.63
C THR A 8 7.24 2.03 -11.89
N ASN A 9 8.32 1.94 -12.65
CA ASN A 9 8.41 2.50 -14.00
C ASN A 9 8.11 1.45 -15.08
N GLY A 10 7.81 0.21 -14.68
CA GLY A 10 7.59 -0.94 -15.57
C GLY A 10 6.15 -1.40 -15.59
N ASN A 11 5.94 -2.70 -15.37
CA ASN A 11 4.62 -3.32 -15.43
C ASN A 11 3.78 -2.95 -14.19
N ALA A 12 3.05 -1.84 -14.30
CA ALA A 12 2.16 -1.35 -13.27
C ALA A 12 0.86 -2.17 -13.26
N GLU A 13 0.55 -2.77 -12.12
CA GLU A 13 -0.74 -3.44 -11.89
C GLU A 13 -1.85 -2.43 -11.58
N PHE A 14 -1.45 -1.26 -11.08
CA PHE A 14 -2.35 -0.21 -10.64
C PHE A 14 -1.80 1.16 -10.98
N ARG A 15 -2.67 2.13 -11.28
CA ARG A 15 -2.27 3.51 -11.64
C ARG A 15 -3.07 4.54 -10.85
N CYS A 16 -2.40 5.56 -10.35
CA CYS A 16 -3.06 6.71 -9.78
C CYS A 16 -3.87 7.43 -10.87
N SER A 17 -5.14 7.73 -10.61
CA SER A 17 -6.02 8.41 -11.58
C SER A 17 -5.79 9.91 -11.65
N VAL A 18 -4.93 10.46 -10.79
CA VAL A 18 -4.60 11.89 -10.75
C VAL A 18 -3.35 12.17 -11.57
N CYS A 19 -2.22 11.54 -11.23
CA CYS A 19 -0.93 11.77 -11.89
C CYS A 19 -0.48 10.67 -12.86
N GLY A 20 -1.17 9.52 -12.90
CA GLY A 20 -0.83 8.41 -13.80
C GLY A 20 0.33 7.51 -13.34
N GLU A 21 0.96 7.79 -12.18
CA GLU A 21 2.04 6.96 -11.64
C GLU A 21 1.61 5.51 -11.44
N GLY A 22 2.51 4.59 -11.80
CA GLY A 22 2.30 3.16 -11.76
C GLY A 22 2.79 2.52 -10.47
N PHE A 23 2.04 1.55 -9.97
CA PHE A 23 2.32 0.81 -8.74
C PHE A 23 2.15 -0.69 -8.94
N VAL A 24 2.99 -1.46 -8.25
CA VAL A 24 2.85 -2.91 -8.01
C VAL A 24 2.24 -3.07 -6.62
N LEU A 25 1.27 -3.98 -6.48
CA LEU A 25 0.50 -4.17 -5.25
C LEU A 25 0.89 -5.46 -4.55
N PHE A 26 1.43 -5.35 -3.33
CA PHE A 26 1.77 -6.47 -2.48
C PHE A 26 0.69 -6.65 -1.42
N TRP A 27 -0.02 -7.77 -1.51
CA TRP A 27 -1.16 -8.10 -0.67
C TRP A 27 -0.74 -8.99 0.49
N GLU A 28 -1.28 -8.75 1.68
CA GLU A 28 -1.30 -9.77 2.74
C GLU A 28 -2.13 -10.99 2.26
N ARG A 29 -1.77 -12.22 2.68
CA ARG A 29 -2.37 -13.49 2.19
C ARG A 29 -3.90 -13.45 2.31
N GLN A 30 -4.62 -13.31 1.18
CA GLN A 30 -6.09 -13.25 1.16
C GLN A 30 -6.71 -13.69 -0.18
N PRO A 31 -8.00 -14.10 -0.17
CA PRO A 31 -8.74 -14.52 -1.36
C PRO A 31 -9.00 -13.35 -2.30
N ARG A 32 -8.99 -13.64 -3.61
CA ARG A 32 -9.08 -12.65 -4.70
C ARG A 32 -10.36 -11.80 -4.66
N THR A 33 -11.43 -12.31 -4.05
CA THR A 33 -12.76 -11.68 -4.01
C THR A 33 -12.79 -10.38 -3.19
N GLU A 34 -11.93 -10.22 -2.19
CA GLU A 34 -11.90 -9.00 -1.36
C GLU A 34 -11.07 -7.87 -1.99
N ARG A 35 -10.28 -8.17 -3.02
CA ARG A 35 -9.36 -7.20 -3.64
C ARG A 35 -10.10 -6.03 -4.27
N VAL A 36 -11.29 -6.23 -4.82
CA VAL A 36 -12.03 -5.16 -5.54
C VAL A 36 -12.41 -4.01 -4.61
N ALA A 37 -12.86 -4.30 -3.39
CA ALA A 37 -13.18 -3.27 -2.40
C ALA A 37 -11.92 -2.50 -1.99
N VAL A 38 -10.82 -3.21 -1.80
CA VAL A 38 -9.53 -2.65 -1.38
C VAL A 38 -8.90 -1.80 -2.48
N LEU A 39 -9.04 -2.18 -3.76
CA LEU A 39 -8.60 -1.34 -4.89
C LEU A 39 -9.29 0.03 -4.90
N ARG A 40 -10.58 0.09 -4.50
CA ARG A 40 -11.27 1.38 -4.35
C ARG A 40 -10.68 2.22 -3.22
N GLU A 41 -10.35 1.59 -2.10
CA GLU A 41 -9.70 2.27 -0.97
C GLU A 41 -8.29 2.75 -1.32
N ILE A 42 -7.50 1.95 -2.04
CA ILE A 42 -6.18 2.35 -2.57
C ILE A 42 -6.33 3.59 -3.44
N GLN A 43 -7.32 3.63 -4.34
CA GLN A 43 -7.57 4.79 -5.20
C GLN A 43 -7.93 6.05 -4.39
N GLU A 44 -8.74 5.89 -3.34
CA GLU A 44 -9.09 6.99 -2.44
C GLU A 44 -7.86 7.51 -1.68
N THR A 45 -7.03 6.61 -1.17
CA THR A 45 -5.74 6.97 -0.54
C THR A 45 -4.86 7.72 -1.53
N MET A 46 -4.66 7.22 -2.75
CA MET A 46 -3.90 7.94 -3.77
C MET A 46 -4.45 9.33 -4.04
N ARG A 47 -5.78 9.50 -4.18
CA ARG A 47 -6.39 10.82 -4.35
C ARG A 47 -6.17 11.75 -3.16
N ARG A 48 -6.14 11.21 -1.93
CA ARG A 48 -5.83 12.00 -0.73
C ARG A 48 -4.39 12.52 -0.72
N HIS A 49 -3.44 11.78 -1.28
CA HIS A 49 -2.05 12.25 -1.40
C HIS A 49 -1.97 13.55 -2.21
N HIS A 50 -2.84 13.68 -3.21
CA HIS A 50 -2.89 14.84 -4.10
C HIS A 50 -3.55 16.08 -3.51
N ARG A 51 -4.01 16.05 -2.25
CA ARG A 51 -4.60 17.23 -1.61
C ARG A 51 -3.58 18.35 -1.34
N SER A 52 -2.32 17.99 -1.11
CA SER A 52 -1.26 18.92 -0.73
C SER A 52 -0.26 19.18 -1.85
N SER A 53 -0.18 18.30 -2.84
CA SER A 53 0.70 18.41 -4.01
C SER A 53 0.01 17.77 -5.21
N PRO A 54 -0.05 18.42 -6.38
CA PRO A 54 -0.74 17.88 -7.55
C PRO A 54 0.14 16.95 -8.41
N GLY A 55 1.44 16.87 -8.14
CA GLY A 55 2.42 16.18 -8.97
C GLY A 55 2.80 14.79 -8.45
N THR A 56 3.78 14.17 -9.11
CA THR A 56 4.29 12.84 -8.74
C THR A 56 4.95 12.80 -7.36
N GLU A 57 5.35 13.97 -6.86
CA GLU A 57 5.90 14.13 -5.51
C GLU A 57 4.86 13.90 -4.39
N ALA A 58 3.57 13.81 -4.73
CA ALA A 58 2.52 13.42 -3.80
C ALA A 58 2.67 11.97 -3.30
N HIS A 59 3.33 11.11 -4.07
CA HIS A 59 3.52 9.70 -3.72
C HIS A 59 4.92 9.43 -3.15
N PRO A 60 5.05 8.67 -2.04
CA PRO A 60 6.36 8.30 -1.51
C PRO A 60 7.16 7.46 -2.51
N GLN A 61 8.44 7.80 -2.71
CA GLN A 61 9.32 7.09 -3.64
C GLN A 61 9.52 5.61 -3.26
N GLY A 62 9.56 5.31 -1.96
CA GLY A 62 9.70 3.95 -1.43
C GLY A 62 8.43 3.10 -1.51
N GLY A 63 7.29 3.71 -1.85
CA GLY A 63 5.97 3.11 -1.71
C GLY A 63 5.30 3.43 -0.38
N PHE A 64 4.05 3.00 -0.22
CA PHE A 64 3.22 3.32 0.94
C PHE A 64 2.23 2.20 1.24
N LEU A 65 1.70 2.18 2.46
CA LEU A 65 0.61 1.30 2.83
C LEU A 65 -0.74 1.94 2.50
N ALA A 66 -1.70 1.13 2.11
CA ALA A 66 -3.09 1.55 1.92
C ALA A 66 -4.03 0.58 2.64
N PRO A 67 -5.14 1.06 3.23
CA PRO A 67 -5.69 2.42 3.15
C PRO A 67 -5.06 3.45 4.10
N ASP A 68 -4.25 2.98 5.04
CA ASP A 68 -3.63 3.76 6.12
C ASP A 68 -2.24 4.28 5.73
N TRP A 69 -1.97 5.57 5.97
CA TRP A 69 -0.66 6.18 5.69
C TRP A 69 0.35 5.71 6.74
N GLY A 70 0.97 4.56 6.49
CA GLY A 70 2.01 3.99 7.35
C GLY A 70 3.32 3.83 6.60
N ASP A 71 4.43 3.99 7.32
CA ASP A 71 5.76 3.66 6.81
C ASP A 71 5.81 2.16 6.49
N PRO A 72 6.42 1.74 5.37
CA PRO A 72 6.54 0.33 5.01
C PRO A 72 7.24 -0.51 6.10
N THR A 73 8.06 0.15 6.93
CA THR A 73 8.73 -0.40 8.11
C THR A 73 7.75 -0.98 9.12
N GLU A 74 6.54 -0.42 9.26
CA GLU A 74 5.52 -0.95 10.16
C GLU A 74 4.98 -2.32 9.69
N LEU A 75 4.98 -2.57 8.39
CA LEU A 75 4.58 -3.87 7.84
C LEU A 75 5.66 -4.94 8.11
N ALA A 76 6.94 -4.57 8.02
CA ALA A 76 8.05 -5.44 8.38
C ALA A 76 8.02 -5.78 9.89
N ALA A 77 7.70 -4.81 10.75
CA ALA A 77 7.53 -5.02 12.18
C ALA A 77 6.34 -5.95 12.50
N ALA A 78 5.19 -5.77 11.83
CA ALA A 78 4.03 -6.64 11.99
C ALA A 78 4.28 -8.08 11.52
N ALA A 79 5.06 -8.26 10.43
CA ALA A 79 5.46 -9.58 9.96
C ALA A 79 6.42 -10.29 10.93
N LEU A 80 7.27 -9.56 11.64
CA LEU A 80 8.13 -10.10 12.70
C LEU A 80 7.37 -10.44 13.99
N GLN A 81 6.28 -9.73 14.28
CA GLN A 81 5.43 -10.01 15.46
C GLN A 81 4.48 -11.20 15.28
N GLY A 82 4.33 -11.74 14.06
CA GLY A 82 3.50 -12.91 13.77
C GLY A 82 4.12 -14.27 14.11
N GLY A 83 5.31 -14.30 14.72
CA GLY A 83 6.02 -15.53 15.05
C GLY A 83 6.70 -15.50 16.40
N ASN A 84 5.94 -15.59 17.50
CA ASN A 84 6.08 -16.72 18.42
C ASN A 84 4.99 -16.67 19.50
N GLN A 85 4.30 -17.80 19.67
CA GLN A 85 3.61 -18.12 20.90
C GLN A 85 4.64 -18.41 22.00
N VAL A 86 4.20 -18.22 23.24
CA VAL A 86 4.74 -18.73 24.51
C VAL A 86 6.18 -18.37 24.89
N LEU A 87 6.31 -17.55 25.94
CA LEU A 87 7.13 -17.94 27.08
C LEU A 87 6.35 -17.58 28.35
N ASP A 88 5.71 -18.62 28.90
CA ASP A 88 5.45 -18.77 30.32
C ASP A 88 6.78 -19.21 30.98
N LEU A 89 7.03 -18.70 32.19
CA LEU A 89 8.19 -18.87 33.10
C LEU A 89 9.43 -18.00 32.85
#